data_AF-A0A5J6F5S2-F1
#
_entry.id   AF-A0A5J6F5S2-F1
#
_cell.length_a   1.000
_cell.length_b   1.000
_cell.length_c   1.000
_cell.angle_alpha   90.00
_cell.angle_beta   90.00
_cell.angle_gamma   90.00
#
_symmetry.space_group_name_H-M   'P 1'
#
loop_
_entity.id
_entity.type
_entity.pdbx_description
1 polymer ?
#
loop_
_entity_poly.entity_id
_entity_poly.type
_entity_poly.pdbx_seq_one_letter_code
_entity_poly.pdbx_strand_id
1 'polypeptide(L)'
;MNVTRTTPPRPVDVAAVFPRLAPLARPATRLHPRPGFPSPYQSSIGGPLLWPANQPWLYCDKWHEGPVSPLVSVAQLYVRDVPALRPPGRSDLLQVLWCPSEHPPEYKPSTELFWRTASDVGTVLDSPPKPAEADDNYIPEPCVLAPEQVTEYPNFLELDEELQQQLSDWSVWQASGAAIDDSYEIAPQEFYMNELSEAPGWKVGGWAPWGLTDPITRFCINCGAAMNPLLTIASDECRDYRRSWVPYEDQHIAVVDDDKVSNPPGVQVSGGNHLQLYACSKCYTHTDLIQ
;
A
#
# COMPACT_ATOMS: atom_id res chain seq x y z
N MET A 1 0.43 -20.45 -11.46
CA MET A 1 1.09 -19.67 -12.53
C MET A 1 1.58 -18.39 -11.88
N ASN A 2 2.89 -18.14 -11.83
CA ASN A 2 3.40 -16.82 -11.44
C ASN A 2 3.05 -15.88 -12.59
N VAL A 3 1.97 -15.12 -12.42
CA VAL A 3 1.55 -14.18 -13.44
C VAL A 3 2.17 -12.85 -13.07
N THR A 4 3.29 -12.51 -13.72
CA THR A 4 3.91 -11.19 -13.63
C THR A 4 2.86 -10.10 -13.84
N ARG A 5 3.05 -8.95 -13.21
CA ARG A 5 2.28 -7.74 -13.47
C ARG A 5 3.22 -6.63 -13.85
N THR A 6 2.98 -6.07 -15.03
CA THR A 6 3.85 -5.06 -15.62
C THR A 6 3.03 -3.85 -16.00
N THR A 7 3.25 -2.77 -15.28
CA THR A 7 2.67 -1.48 -15.54
C THR A 7 3.31 -0.89 -16.81
N PRO A 8 2.52 -0.28 -17.71
CA PRO A 8 3.04 0.49 -18.83
C PRO A 8 4.07 1.55 -18.39
N PRO A 9 5.05 1.88 -19.26
CA PRO A 9 5.95 2.99 -19.00
C PRO A 9 5.13 4.27 -18.81
N ARG A 10 5.63 5.17 -17.93
CA ARG A 10 5.00 6.49 -17.76
C ARG A 10 4.95 7.21 -19.12
N PRO A 11 3.86 7.91 -19.45
CA PRO A 11 3.73 8.61 -20.74
C PRO A 11 4.81 9.68 -20.94
N VAL A 12 5.40 10.16 -19.84
CA VAL A 12 6.44 11.19 -19.80
C VAL A 12 7.46 10.84 -18.73
N ASP A 13 8.75 11.09 -19.00
CA ASP A 13 9.75 11.18 -17.95
C ASP A 13 9.58 12.52 -17.21
N VAL A 14 8.82 12.50 -16.12
CA VAL A 14 8.49 13.72 -15.37
C VAL A 14 9.73 14.43 -14.82
N ALA A 15 10.80 13.70 -14.51
CA ALA A 15 12.04 14.29 -14.02
C ALA A 15 12.86 14.96 -15.14
N ALA A 16 12.65 14.56 -16.40
CA ALA A 16 13.23 15.28 -17.53
C ALA A 16 12.52 16.62 -17.78
N VAL A 17 11.20 16.68 -17.57
CA VAL A 17 10.40 17.92 -17.73
C VAL A 17 10.57 18.85 -16.53
N PHE A 18 10.58 18.29 -15.31
CA PHE A 18 10.73 19.01 -14.05
C PHE A 18 11.94 18.43 -13.27
N PRO A 19 13.17 18.87 -13.56
CA PRO A 19 14.39 18.32 -12.95
C PRO A 19 14.42 18.36 -11.42
N ARG A 20 13.67 19.26 -10.80
CA ARG A 20 13.55 19.35 -9.33
C ARG A 20 12.80 18.17 -8.70
N LEU A 21 12.05 17.38 -9.48
CA LEU A 21 11.41 16.15 -9.02
C LEU A 21 12.40 14.97 -8.93
N ALA A 22 13.50 14.99 -9.71
CA ALA A 22 14.49 13.91 -9.72
C ALA A 22 15.00 13.50 -8.30
N PRO A 23 15.40 14.43 -7.40
CA PRO A 23 15.82 14.06 -6.05
C PRO A 23 14.68 13.56 -5.14
N LEU A 24 13.42 13.71 -5.56
CA LEU A 24 12.23 13.30 -4.80
C LEU A 24 11.74 11.90 -5.23
N ALA A 25 12.35 11.30 -6.26
CA ALA A 25 12.04 9.94 -6.69
C ALA A 25 12.24 8.93 -5.55
N ARG A 26 11.22 8.12 -5.27
CA ARG A 26 11.29 7.03 -4.29
C ARG A 26 10.90 5.70 -4.94
N PRO A 27 11.66 4.61 -4.67
CA PRO A 27 11.25 3.29 -5.10
C PRO A 27 10.04 2.82 -4.27
N ALA A 28 9.08 2.22 -4.94
CA ALA A 28 7.95 1.51 -4.34
C ALA A 28 7.85 0.10 -4.93
N THR A 29 7.24 -0.81 -4.18
CA THR A 29 6.85 -2.13 -4.68
C THR A 29 5.34 -2.23 -4.72
N ARG A 30 4.74 -2.25 -5.90
CA ARG A 30 3.31 -2.60 -6.06
C ARG A 30 3.15 -4.10 -5.83
N LEU A 31 2.13 -4.51 -5.09
CA LEU A 31 1.97 -5.90 -4.65
C LEU A 31 1.06 -6.73 -5.56
N HIS A 32 0.12 -6.09 -6.25
CA HIS A 32 -0.79 -6.72 -7.21
C HIS A 32 -1.43 -8.02 -6.68
N PRO A 33 -2.18 -8.00 -5.57
CA PRO A 33 -2.86 -9.17 -5.01
C PRO A 33 -3.77 -9.85 -6.04
N ARG A 34 -3.76 -11.18 -6.12
CA ARG A 34 -4.74 -11.94 -6.90
C ARG A 34 -5.29 -13.11 -6.08
N PRO A 35 -6.59 -13.45 -6.20
CA PRO A 35 -7.18 -14.50 -5.38
C PRO A 35 -6.43 -15.81 -5.58
N GLY A 36 -6.11 -16.51 -4.49
CA GLY A 36 -5.30 -17.73 -4.55
C GLY A 36 -5.15 -18.42 -3.21
N PHE A 37 -4.32 -19.46 -3.18
CA PHE A 37 -4.08 -20.27 -1.97
C PHE A 37 -2.59 -20.20 -1.59
N PRO A 38 -2.12 -19.08 -1.01
CA PRO A 38 -0.73 -18.93 -0.61
C PRO A 38 -0.37 -19.85 0.56
N SER A 39 0.87 -20.29 0.60
CA SER A 39 1.46 -20.98 1.75
C SER A 39 2.12 -19.99 2.72
N PRO A 40 2.39 -20.40 3.98
CA PRO A 40 3.16 -19.59 4.94
C PRO A 40 4.56 -19.20 4.48
N TYR A 41 5.10 -19.85 3.44
CA TYR A 41 6.44 -19.60 2.92
C TYR A 41 6.47 -18.59 1.77
N GLN A 42 5.34 -17.94 1.48
CA GLN A 42 5.19 -16.97 0.41
C GLN A 42 4.77 -15.61 0.97
N SER A 43 5.08 -14.56 0.21
CA SER A 43 4.44 -13.27 0.42
C SER A 43 2.98 -13.33 -0.03
N SER A 44 2.06 -12.83 0.78
CA SER A 44 0.61 -12.94 0.57
C SER A 44 -0.17 -11.87 1.33
N ILE A 45 -1.40 -11.62 0.87
CA ILE A 45 -2.44 -10.87 1.61
C ILE A 45 -3.52 -11.87 2.02
N GLY A 46 -4.09 -11.73 3.22
CA GLY A 46 -5.15 -12.63 3.74
C GLY A 46 -4.76 -14.10 3.96
N GLY A 47 -3.53 -14.48 3.57
CA GLY A 47 -3.02 -15.84 3.61
C GLY A 47 -2.48 -16.26 4.99
N PRO A 48 -2.14 -17.55 5.16
CA PRO A 48 -1.60 -18.05 6.40
C PRO A 48 -0.22 -17.46 6.70
N LEU A 49 0.04 -17.15 7.97
CA LEU A 49 1.32 -16.61 8.42
C LEU A 49 2.31 -17.73 8.75
N LEU A 50 3.60 -17.46 8.56
CA LEU A 50 4.71 -18.19 9.17
C LEU A 50 4.77 -17.86 10.67
N TRP A 51 3.74 -18.26 11.41
CA TRP A 51 3.59 -17.95 12.83
C TRP A 51 4.12 -19.12 13.67
N PRO A 52 5.02 -18.89 14.66
CA PRO A 52 5.53 -19.97 15.50
C PRO A 52 4.43 -20.60 16.38
N ALA A 53 4.34 -21.92 16.40
CA ALA A 53 3.34 -22.64 17.21
C ALA A 53 3.52 -22.45 18.73
N ASN A 54 4.72 -22.09 19.17
CA ASN A 54 5.02 -21.79 20.58
C ASN A 54 4.71 -20.34 20.97
N GLN A 55 4.31 -19.49 20.02
CA GLN A 55 3.91 -18.11 20.30
C GLN A 55 2.38 -18.01 20.31
N PRO A 56 1.77 -17.51 21.40
CA PRO A 56 0.31 -17.35 21.44
C PRO A 56 -0.16 -16.39 20.35
N TRP A 57 -1.32 -16.69 19.79
CA TRP A 57 -2.00 -15.78 18.87
C TRP A 57 -2.52 -14.55 19.62
N LEU A 58 -2.54 -13.40 18.95
CA LEU A 58 -2.96 -12.15 19.57
C LEU A 58 -4.47 -11.96 19.50
N TYR A 59 -4.98 -11.31 20.54
CA TYR A 59 -6.34 -10.81 20.62
C TYR A 59 -6.28 -9.29 20.74
N CYS A 60 -7.27 -8.60 20.18
CA CYS A 60 -7.34 -7.16 20.32
C CYS A 60 -7.56 -6.79 21.80
N ASP A 61 -6.76 -5.84 22.30
CA ASP A 61 -6.85 -5.30 23.66
C ASP A 61 -7.54 -3.93 23.72
N LYS A 62 -7.92 -3.38 22.57
CA LYS A 62 -8.58 -2.08 22.45
C LYS A 62 -10.08 -2.24 22.55
N TRP A 63 -10.75 -1.22 23.08
CA TRP A 63 -12.20 -1.18 23.09
C TRP A 63 -12.74 -0.98 21.67
N HIS A 64 -13.77 -1.73 21.31
CA HIS A 64 -14.60 -1.57 20.12
C HIS A 64 -15.99 -2.16 20.38
N GLU A 65 -16.93 -1.90 19.49
CA GLU A 65 -18.21 -2.60 19.51
C GLU A 65 -18.02 -4.07 19.11
N GLY A 66 -18.71 -4.97 19.81
CA GLY A 66 -18.62 -6.42 19.57
C GLY A 66 -17.71 -7.17 20.57
N PRO A 67 -17.54 -8.49 20.36
CA PRO A 67 -16.72 -9.33 21.22
C PRO A 67 -15.22 -9.09 21.03
N VAL A 68 -14.42 -9.47 22.03
CA VAL A 68 -12.96 -9.53 21.88
C VAL A 68 -12.60 -10.51 20.77
N SER A 69 -11.95 -10.01 19.72
CA SER A 69 -11.61 -10.79 18.53
C SER A 69 -10.11 -11.14 18.46
N PRO A 70 -9.74 -12.34 17.99
CA PRO A 70 -8.37 -12.60 17.57
C PRO A 70 -8.01 -11.66 16.41
N LEU A 71 -6.76 -11.21 16.36
CA LEU A 71 -6.32 -10.42 15.22
C LEU A 71 -6.29 -11.30 13.96
N VAL A 72 -6.65 -10.74 12.81
CA VAL A 72 -6.61 -11.46 11.52
C VAL A 72 -5.33 -11.14 10.75
N SER A 73 -4.89 -12.08 9.92
CA SER A 73 -3.71 -11.92 9.06
C SER A 73 -4.02 -10.99 7.89
N VAL A 74 -3.35 -9.85 7.83
CA VAL A 74 -3.53 -8.87 6.74
C VAL A 74 -2.54 -9.13 5.63
N ALA A 75 -1.26 -9.16 5.98
CA ALA A 75 -0.19 -9.34 5.01
C ALA A 75 0.98 -10.09 5.63
N GLN A 76 1.65 -10.87 4.79
CA GLN A 76 2.97 -11.42 5.06
C GLN A 76 3.87 -11.10 3.88
N LEU A 77 5.01 -10.47 4.12
CA LEU A 77 5.88 -9.97 3.06
C LEU A 77 7.33 -10.36 3.37
N TYR A 78 7.91 -11.16 2.48
CA TYR A 78 9.32 -11.51 2.51
C TYR A 78 10.14 -10.43 1.80
N VAL A 79 11.28 -10.07 2.38
CA VAL A 79 12.21 -9.07 1.81
C VAL A 79 12.72 -9.48 0.42
N ARG A 80 12.86 -10.79 0.16
CA ARG A 80 13.24 -11.31 -1.17
C ARG A 80 12.22 -11.01 -2.27
N ASP A 81 10.95 -10.84 -1.92
CA ASP A 81 9.87 -10.58 -2.86
C ASP A 81 9.54 -9.08 -2.92
N VAL A 82 9.84 -8.33 -1.85
CA VAL A 82 9.51 -6.91 -1.70
C VAL A 82 10.77 -6.07 -1.38
N PRO A 83 11.58 -5.73 -2.40
CA PRO A 83 12.82 -4.96 -2.26
C PRO A 83 12.66 -3.58 -1.61
N ALA A 84 11.46 -2.98 -1.62
CA ALA A 84 11.22 -1.70 -0.95
C ALA A 84 11.14 -1.81 0.58
N LEU A 85 11.00 -3.02 1.15
CA LEU A 85 11.02 -3.21 2.60
C LEU A 85 12.38 -2.83 3.19
N ARG A 86 12.35 -2.27 4.39
CA ARG A 86 13.54 -1.88 5.17
C ARG A 86 13.45 -2.53 6.56
N PRO A 87 13.85 -3.81 6.69
CA PRO A 87 13.68 -4.56 7.92
C PRO A 87 14.62 -4.08 9.04
N PRO A 88 14.26 -4.32 10.32
CA PRO A 88 15.18 -4.20 11.44
C PRO A 88 16.21 -5.34 11.47
N GLY A 89 17.46 -4.98 11.70
CA GLY A 89 18.53 -5.94 11.96
C GLY A 89 18.67 -6.99 10.85
N ARG A 90 18.51 -8.27 11.21
CA ARG A 90 18.62 -9.42 10.30
C ARG A 90 17.27 -9.99 9.84
N SER A 91 16.16 -9.36 10.20
CA SER A 91 14.83 -9.83 9.84
C SER A 91 14.62 -9.79 8.33
N ASP A 92 13.91 -10.77 7.79
CA ASP A 92 13.63 -10.94 6.37
C ASP A 92 12.13 -11.16 6.08
N LEU A 93 11.29 -11.06 7.11
CA LEU A 93 9.85 -11.26 7.05
C LEU A 93 9.12 -10.19 7.85
N LEU A 94 8.17 -9.50 7.21
CA LEU A 94 7.17 -8.64 7.84
C LEU A 94 5.83 -9.37 7.88
N GLN A 95 5.18 -9.38 9.03
CA GLN A 95 3.79 -9.84 9.19
C GLN A 95 2.97 -8.69 9.75
N VAL A 96 1.79 -8.48 9.17
CA VAL A 96 0.83 -7.45 9.57
C VAL A 96 -0.44 -8.16 9.98
N LEU A 97 -0.87 -7.90 11.21
CA LEU A 97 -2.16 -8.33 11.73
C LEU A 97 -2.98 -7.09 12.08
N TRP A 98 -4.30 -7.23 12.09
CA TRP A 98 -5.17 -6.18 12.61
C TRP A 98 -6.43 -6.72 13.29
N CYS A 99 -7.13 -5.86 14.03
CA CYS A 99 -8.46 -6.18 14.53
C CYS A 99 -9.47 -6.16 13.37
N PRO A 100 -10.37 -7.15 13.23
CA PRO A 100 -11.42 -7.15 12.21
C PRO A 100 -12.60 -6.21 12.56
N SER A 101 -12.33 -5.11 13.26
CA SER A 101 -13.32 -4.15 13.75
C SER A 101 -12.70 -2.76 13.85
N GLU A 102 -13.52 -1.73 13.69
CA GLU A 102 -13.10 -0.35 13.83
C GLU A 102 -13.02 0.06 15.31
N HIS A 103 -12.05 0.93 15.61
CA HIS A 103 -11.86 1.46 16.95
C HIS A 103 -12.01 2.98 16.96
N PRO A 104 -12.77 3.55 17.91
CA PRO A 104 -12.78 4.99 18.12
C PRO A 104 -11.42 5.48 18.66
N PRO A 105 -11.11 6.78 18.51
CA PRO A 105 -11.94 7.81 17.86
C PRO A 105 -11.79 7.89 16.34
N GLU A 106 -10.75 7.30 15.75
CA GLU A 106 -10.48 7.42 14.31
C GLU A 106 -11.27 6.43 13.43
N TYR A 107 -12.02 5.50 14.03
CA TYR A 107 -12.84 4.49 13.35
C TYR A 107 -12.04 3.70 12.30
N LYS A 108 -10.95 3.09 12.78
CA LYS A 108 -10.02 2.28 11.98
C LYS A 108 -9.58 1.02 12.73
N PRO A 109 -9.11 -0.02 12.04
CA PRO A 109 -8.65 -1.23 12.71
C PRO A 109 -7.32 -0.99 13.45
N SER A 110 -7.17 -1.58 14.63
CA SER A 110 -5.89 -1.55 15.36
C SER A 110 -4.90 -2.52 14.70
N THR A 111 -3.70 -2.04 14.37
CA THR A 111 -2.69 -2.80 13.61
C THR A 111 -1.50 -3.21 14.46
N GLU A 112 -0.99 -4.43 14.23
CA GLU A 112 0.17 -5.00 14.89
C GLU A 112 1.17 -5.54 13.85
N LEU A 113 2.44 -5.15 13.99
CA LEU A 113 3.51 -5.48 13.04
C LEU A 113 4.57 -6.36 13.70
N PHE A 114 4.93 -7.45 13.02
CA PHE A 114 5.97 -8.37 13.46
C PHE A 114 7.08 -8.46 12.41
N TRP A 115 8.29 -8.12 12.83
CA TRP A 115 9.49 -8.39 12.06
C TRP A 115 10.15 -9.67 12.55
N ARG A 116 10.42 -10.61 11.65
CA ARG A 116 10.99 -11.92 11.98
C ARG A 116 12.12 -12.28 11.04
N THR A 117 12.97 -13.18 11.53
CA THR A 117 13.86 -13.98 10.69
C THR A 117 13.14 -15.29 10.38
N ALA A 118 12.74 -15.51 9.13
CA ALA A 118 11.92 -16.65 8.72
C ALA A 118 12.57 -17.99 9.04
N SER A 119 13.88 -18.08 8.93
CA SER A 119 14.65 -19.30 9.27
C SER A 119 14.70 -19.63 10.77
N ASP A 120 14.39 -18.66 11.64
CA ASP A 120 14.29 -18.89 13.09
C ASP A 120 12.92 -19.49 13.49
N VAL A 121 11.94 -19.56 12.56
CA VAL A 121 10.63 -20.16 12.83
C VAL A 121 10.71 -21.67 12.67
N GLY A 122 10.49 -22.39 13.77
CA GLY A 122 10.38 -23.86 13.79
C GLY A 122 9.01 -24.35 13.35
N THR A 123 8.31 -25.08 14.23
CA THR A 123 6.94 -25.55 13.95
C THR A 123 5.99 -24.36 13.74
N VAL A 124 5.30 -24.36 12.60
CA VAL A 124 4.31 -23.34 12.24
C VAL A 124 2.96 -23.68 12.89
N LEU A 125 2.21 -22.65 13.31
CA LEU A 125 0.86 -22.80 13.82
C LEU A 125 -0.11 -23.22 12.69
N ASP A 126 -0.67 -24.43 12.78
CA ASP A 126 -1.52 -24.99 11.72
C ASP A 126 -2.90 -24.34 11.60
N SER A 127 -3.46 -23.85 12.71
CA SER A 127 -4.83 -23.33 12.74
C SER A 127 -4.92 -22.14 13.69
N PRO A 128 -4.70 -20.90 13.18
CA PRO A 128 -4.92 -19.71 13.98
C PRO A 128 -6.40 -19.57 14.36
N PRO A 129 -6.71 -18.99 15.52
CA PRO A 129 -8.09 -18.75 15.93
C PRO A 129 -8.77 -17.80 14.94
N LYS A 130 -10.05 -18.06 14.65
CA LYS A 130 -10.87 -17.22 13.78
C LYS A 130 -11.81 -16.35 14.63
N PRO A 131 -12.10 -15.11 14.20
CA PRO A 131 -13.14 -14.32 14.83
C PRO A 131 -14.49 -15.05 14.78
N ALA A 132 -15.27 -14.93 15.85
CA ALA A 132 -16.64 -15.47 15.90
C ALA A 132 -17.63 -14.58 15.15
N GLU A 133 -17.45 -13.27 15.30
CA GLU A 133 -18.14 -12.21 14.58
C GLU A 133 -17.05 -11.30 14.00
N ALA A 134 -17.16 -10.96 12.72
CA ALA A 134 -16.26 -10.03 12.07
C ALA A 134 -17.00 -9.31 10.95
N ASP A 135 -16.57 -8.09 10.69
CA ASP A 135 -16.94 -7.38 9.48
C ASP A 135 -16.08 -7.91 8.33
N ASP A 136 -16.74 -8.48 7.32
CA ASP A 136 -16.08 -9.07 6.14
C ASP A 136 -15.19 -8.04 5.42
N ASN A 137 -15.47 -6.74 5.55
CA ASN A 137 -14.65 -5.66 4.99
C ASN A 137 -13.24 -5.58 5.61
N TYR A 138 -13.05 -6.17 6.79
CA TYR A 138 -11.78 -6.19 7.52
C TYR A 138 -11.16 -7.60 7.58
N ILE A 139 -11.70 -8.58 6.86
CA ILE A 139 -11.08 -9.90 6.69
C ILE A 139 -10.60 -10.03 5.24
N PRO A 140 -9.29 -9.91 4.98
CA PRO A 140 -8.81 -10.02 3.62
C PRO A 140 -8.93 -11.46 3.08
N GLU A 141 -9.46 -11.60 1.87
CA GLU A 141 -9.46 -12.85 1.13
C GLU A 141 -8.02 -13.26 0.75
N PRO A 142 -7.66 -14.56 0.84
CA PRO A 142 -6.31 -15.02 0.54
C PRO A 142 -5.89 -14.70 -0.91
N CYS A 143 -4.78 -13.98 -1.02
CA CYS A 143 -4.19 -13.55 -2.28
C CYS A 143 -2.72 -13.94 -2.40
N VAL A 144 -2.34 -14.42 -3.58
CA VAL A 144 -0.94 -14.46 -4.02
C VAL A 144 -0.54 -13.10 -4.59
N LEU A 145 0.75 -12.76 -4.52
CA LEU A 145 1.25 -11.46 -4.97
C LEU A 145 2.05 -11.59 -6.27
N ALA A 146 2.07 -10.50 -7.05
CA ALA A 146 2.92 -10.34 -8.22
C ALA A 146 3.71 -9.03 -8.10
N PRO A 147 4.75 -8.98 -7.24
CA PRO A 147 5.42 -7.73 -6.91
C PRO A 147 6.09 -7.07 -8.11
N GLU A 148 5.95 -5.75 -8.21
CA GLU A 148 6.52 -4.92 -9.28
C GLU A 148 7.25 -3.71 -8.68
N GLN A 149 8.49 -3.45 -9.11
CA GLN A 149 9.21 -2.23 -8.73
C GLN A 149 8.75 -1.05 -9.60
N VAL A 150 8.36 0.05 -8.95
CA VAL A 150 8.02 1.31 -9.61
C VAL A 150 8.76 2.47 -8.94
N THR A 151 8.84 3.59 -9.64
CA THR A 151 9.32 4.85 -9.07
C THR A 151 8.13 5.78 -8.88
N GLU A 152 8.05 6.40 -7.72
CA GLU A 152 7.01 7.36 -7.37
C GLU A 152 7.60 8.73 -7.04
N TYR A 153 6.75 9.74 -7.19
CA TYR A 153 7.02 11.12 -6.85
C TYR A 153 5.96 11.64 -5.87
N PRO A 154 6.30 12.62 -5.02
CA PRO A 154 5.43 13.14 -3.97
C PRO A 154 4.11 13.67 -4.53
N ASN A 155 3.07 13.59 -3.71
CA ASN A 155 1.79 14.21 -4.05
C ASN A 155 1.96 15.71 -4.35
N PHE A 156 1.13 16.25 -5.24
CA PHE A 156 1.19 17.66 -5.62
C PHE A 156 1.21 18.61 -4.42
N LEU A 157 0.42 18.32 -3.38
CA LEU A 157 0.33 19.15 -2.18
C LEU A 157 1.57 19.05 -1.25
N GLU A 158 2.45 18.07 -1.47
CA GLU A 158 3.75 17.97 -0.76
C GLU A 158 4.86 18.80 -1.44
N LEU A 159 4.61 19.31 -2.65
CA LEU A 159 5.56 20.10 -3.41
C LEU A 159 5.59 21.56 -2.94
N ASP A 160 6.72 22.23 -3.17
CA ASP A 160 6.78 23.67 -2.98
C ASP A 160 5.96 24.46 -4.02
N GLU A 161 5.62 25.71 -3.69
CA GLU A 161 4.73 26.56 -4.50
C GLU A 161 5.22 26.75 -5.94
N GLU A 162 6.53 26.79 -6.16
CA GLU A 162 7.09 26.98 -7.51
C GLU A 162 6.89 25.73 -8.36
N LEU A 163 7.14 24.54 -7.81
CA LEU A 163 6.85 23.28 -8.49
C LEU A 163 5.35 23.09 -8.73
N GLN A 164 4.51 23.46 -7.77
CA GLN A 164 3.06 23.43 -7.94
C GLN A 164 2.63 24.33 -9.11
N GLN A 165 3.14 25.56 -9.16
CA GLN A 165 2.83 26.49 -10.25
C GLN A 165 3.29 25.97 -11.62
N GLN A 166 4.48 25.37 -11.70
CA GLN A 166 5.01 24.79 -12.93
C GLN A 166 4.17 23.59 -13.40
N LEU A 167 3.75 22.71 -12.49
CA LEU A 167 2.89 21.56 -12.82
C LEU A 167 1.47 21.97 -13.23
N SER A 168 0.98 23.12 -12.74
CA SER A 168 -0.29 23.71 -13.15
C SER A 168 -0.21 24.53 -14.44
N ASP A 169 0.98 24.72 -15.04
CA ASP A 169 1.14 25.46 -16.29
C ASP A 169 1.07 24.52 -17.50
N TRP A 170 -0.04 24.58 -18.22
CA TRP A 170 -0.27 23.78 -19.43
C TRP A 170 0.81 23.98 -20.50
N SER A 171 1.39 25.18 -20.61
CA SER A 171 2.38 25.47 -21.65
C SER A 171 3.69 24.69 -21.46
N VAL A 172 4.04 24.36 -20.21
CA VAL A 172 5.20 23.52 -19.88
C VAL A 172 4.98 22.10 -20.39
N TRP A 173 3.78 21.57 -20.18
CA TRP A 173 3.38 20.25 -20.66
C TRP A 173 3.35 20.18 -22.19
N GLN A 174 2.83 21.20 -22.88
CA GLN A 174 2.87 21.27 -24.34
C GLN A 174 4.31 21.32 -24.88
N ALA A 175 5.21 22.04 -24.20
CA ALA A 175 6.62 22.14 -24.58
C ALA A 175 7.40 20.82 -24.36
N SER A 176 6.90 19.91 -23.53
CA SER A 176 7.55 18.62 -23.24
C SER A 176 7.56 17.65 -24.43
N GLY A 177 6.70 17.88 -25.44
CA GLY A 177 6.53 16.99 -26.59
C GLY A 177 5.76 15.71 -26.27
N ALA A 178 5.22 15.59 -25.06
CA ALA A 178 4.36 14.50 -24.66
C ALA A 178 2.97 14.59 -25.32
N ALA A 179 2.43 13.45 -25.74
CA ALA A 179 1.04 13.36 -26.16
C ALA A 179 0.14 13.28 -24.91
N ILE A 180 -0.25 14.45 -24.42
CA ILE A 180 -1.13 14.59 -23.25
C ILE A 180 -2.55 14.88 -23.75
N ASP A 181 -3.53 14.26 -23.12
CA ASP A 181 -4.95 14.46 -23.45
C ASP A 181 -5.36 15.92 -23.14
N ASP A 182 -6.02 16.58 -24.10
CA ASP A 182 -6.46 17.97 -23.97
C ASP A 182 -7.46 18.18 -22.81
N SER A 183 -8.08 17.11 -22.29
CA SER A 183 -8.91 17.17 -21.07
C SER A 183 -8.16 17.69 -19.84
N TYR A 184 -6.82 17.58 -19.81
CA TYR A 184 -5.99 18.13 -18.74
C TYR A 184 -5.69 19.63 -18.88
N GLU A 185 -6.06 20.30 -19.98
CA GLU A 185 -5.76 21.74 -20.19
C GLU A 185 -6.32 22.63 -19.05
N ILE A 186 -7.49 22.27 -18.52
CA ILE A 186 -8.17 23.03 -17.45
C ILE A 186 -7.46 22.82 -16.09
N ALA A 187 -6.88 21.66 -15.87
CA ALA A 187 -6.22 21.28 -14.61
C ALA A 187 -4.95 20.45 -14.89
N PRO A 188 -3.87 21.07 -15.41
CA PRO A 188 -2.69 20.32 -15.87
C PRO A 188 -2.00 19.50 -14.78
N GLN A 189 -2.07 19.95 -13.53
CA GLN A 189 -1.54 19.23 -12.38
C GLN A 189 -2.20 17.86 -12.16
N GLU A 190 -3.45 17.65 -12.61
CA GLU A 190 -4.11 16.36 -12.49
C GLU A 190 -3.43 15.29 -13.35
N PHE A 191 -2.80 15.66 -14.46
CA PHE A 191 -2.00 14.74 -15.26
C PHE A 191 -0.83 14.19 -14.44
N TYR A 192 -0.13 15.06 -13.71
CA TYR A 192 0.93 14.64 -12.79
C TYR A 192 0.39 13.71 -11.70
N MET A 193 -0.68 14.11 -11.02
CA MET A 193 -1.25 13.36 -9.90
C MET A 193 -1.77 11.97 -10.33
N ASN A 194 -2.43 11.89 -11.49
CA ASN A 194 -3.07 10.67 -11.96
C ASN A 194 -2.09 9.73 -12.64
N GLU A 195 -1.16 10.25 -13.44
CA GLU A 195 -0.36 9.43 -14.34
C GLU A 195 1.10 9.25 -13.88
N LEU A 196 1.64 10.18 -13.08
CA LEU A 196 3.09 10.28 -12.86
C LEU A 196 3.54 10.24 -11.39
N SER A 197 2.67 10.61 -10.45
CA SER A 197 3.04 10.80 -9.05
C SER A 197 3.05 9.50 -8.25
N GLU A 198 1.89 9.01 -7.83
CA GLU A 198 1.75 7.90 -6.88
C GLU A 198 1.02 6.73 -7.53
N ALA A 199 1.58 5.53 -7.39
CA ALA A 199 0.92 4.33 -7.87
C ALA A 199 -0.30 4.01 -6.98
N PRO A 200 -1.43 3.62 -7.58
CA PRO A 200 -2.59 3.14 -6.85
C PRO A 200 -2.38 1.70 -6.35
N GLY A 201 -3.27 1.28 -5.45
CA GLY A 201 -3.33 -0.10 -4.96
C GLY A 201 -2.41 -0.42 -3.80
N TRP A 202 -2.32 -1.71 -3.49
CA TRP A 202 -1.46 -2.21 -2.43
C TRP A 202 0.01 -2.03 -2.80
N LYS A 203 0.76 -1.31 -1.96
CA LYS A 203 2.17 -1.04 -2.21
C LYS A 203 3.00 -0.91 -0.94
N VAL A 204 4.30 -1.14 -1.08
CA VAL A 204 5.31 -0.94 -0.03
C VAL A 204 6.29 0.15 -0.43
N GLY A 205 6.60 1.04 0.51
CA GLY A 205 7.51 2.16 0.30
C GLY A 205 6.88 3.28 -0.53
N GLY A 206 7.71 4.01 -1.29
CA GLY A 206 7.24 5.13 -2.11
C GLY A 206 6.75 6.34 -1.31
N TRP A 207 5.65 6.92 -1.78
CA TRP A 207 4.94 8.05 -1.20
C TRP A 207 3.55 7.63 -0.66
N ALA A 208 3.03 8.38 0.30
CA ALA A 208 1.76 8.07 0.93
C ALA A 208 0.59 8.61 0.10
N PRO A 209 -0.44 7.81 -0.22
CA PRO A 209 -1.47 8.19 -1.19
C PRO A 209 -2.46 9.18 -0.60
N TRP A 210 -2.11 10.47 -0.58
CA TRP A 210 -2.97 11.49 0.02
C TRP A 210 -4.26 11.70 -0.77
N GLY A 211 -5.41 11.56 -0.10
CA GLY A 211 -6.74 11.72 -0.72
C GLY A 211 -7.80 12.26 0.23
N LEU A 212 -7.85 11.74 1.46
CA LEU A 212 -8.80 12.15 2.49
C LEU A 212 -8.35 13.37 3.31
N THR A 213 -7.05 13.52 3.50
CA THR A 213 -6.46 14.62 4.29
C THR A 213 -5.30 15.27 3.57
N ASP A 214 -5.02 16.53 3.90
CA ASP A 214 -3.79 17.19 3.44
C ASP A 214 -2.54 16.43 3.91
N PRO A 215 -1.44 16.47 3.14
CA PRO A 215 -0.21 15.82 3.51
C PRO A 215 0.33 16.27 4.87
N ILE A 216 0.58 15.30 5.73
CA ILE A 216 1.10 15.57 7.07
C ILE A 216 2.23 14.60 7.41
N THR A 217 3.41 15.16 7.70
CA THR A 217 4.56 14.37 8.12
C THR A 217 4.25 13.67 9.45
N ARG A 218 4.52 12.38 9.51
CA ARG A 218 4.37 11.57 10.73
C ARG A 218 5.71 11.46 11.45
N PHE A 219 5.68 11.61 12.77
CA PHE A 219 6.87 11.57 13.62
C PHE A 219 6.77 10.44 14.63
N CYS A 220 7.89 9.75 14.87
CA CYS A 220 7.97 8.71 15.87
C CYS A 220 7.89 9.31 17.27
N ILE A 221 6.95 8.86 18.09
CA ILE A 221 6.80 9.32 19.48
C ILE A 221 8.02 9.03 20.36
N ASN A 222 8.78 7.99 20.03
CA ASN A 222 9.95 7.57 20.83
C ASN A 222 11.22 8.36 20.52
N CYS A 223 11.46 8.75 19.27
CA CYS A 223 12.72 9.39 18.87
C CYS A 223 12.58 10.70 18.09
N GLY A 224 11.35 11.14 17.77
CA GLY A 224 11.07 12.37 17.03
C GLY A 224 11.49 12.35 15.56
N ALA A 225 12.01 11.24 15.03
CA ALA A 225 12.37 11.14 13.62
C ALA A 225 11.10 11.07 12.75
N ALA A 226 11.17 11.71 11.57
CA ALA A 226 10.16 11.53 10.53
C ALA A 226 10.06 10.05 10.15
N MET A 227 8.83 9.55 10.06
CA MET A 227 8.52 8.18 9.71
C MET A 227 8.34 8.06 8.21
N ASN A 228 8.66 6.90 7.66
CA ASN A 228 8.54 6.63 6.22
C ASN A 228 7.26 5.83 5.94
N PRO A 229 6.61 6.04 4.78
CA PRO A 229 5.57 5.14 4.30
C PRO A 229 6.11 3.70 4.26
N LEU A 230 5.40 2.78 4.91
CA LEU A 230 5.74 1.36 4.95
C LEU A 230 4.85 0.56 4.00
N LEU A 231 3.54 0.56 4.24
CA LEU A 231 2.57 -0.26 3.52
C LEU A 231 1.28 0.54 3.33
N THR A 232 0.83 0.63 2.07
CA THR A 232 -0.51 1.07 1.72
C THR A 232 -1.41 -0.16 1.63
N ILE A 233 -2.44 -0.20 2.48
CA ILE A 233 -3.53 -1.18 2.43
C ILE A 233 -4.69 -0.50 1.72
N ALA A 234 -4.87 -0.81 0.44
CA ALA A 234 -5.84 -0.12 -0.39
C ALA A 234 -7.17 -0.90 -0.45
N SER A 235 -8.29 -0.17 -0.49
CA SER A 235 -9.60 -0.76 -0.80
C SER A 235 -9.83 -0.97 -2.29
N ASP A 236 -8.87 -0.57 -3.13
CA ASP A 236 -8.93 -0.68 -4.58
C ASP A 236 -7.51 -0.66 -5.19
N GLU A 237 -7.25 -1.52 -6.16
CA GLU A 237 -6.03 -1.64 -6.94
C GLU A 237 -5.97 -0.62 -8.08
N CYS A 238 -7.11 -0.25 -8.68
CA CYS A 238 -7.20 0.74 -9.74
C CYS A 238 -8.66 1.11 -10.08
N ARG A 239 -9.05 2.38 -9.91
CA ARG A 239 -10.28 2.94 -10.52
C ARG A 239 -9.99 3.54 -11.91
N ASP A 240 -10.98 3.44 -12.79
CA ASP A 240 -11.04 3.70 -14.26
C ASP A 240 -10.26 4.93 -14.81
N TYR A 241 -9.93 5.93 -14.00
CA TYR A 241 -9.25 7.16 -14.44
C TYR A 241 -7.71 7.09 -14.46
N ARG A 242 -7.09 6.05 -13.89
CA ARG A 242 -5.62 5.88 -13.85
C ARG A 242 -5.12 4.78 -14.78
N ARG A 243 -5.57 4.80 -16.04
CA ARG A 243 -5.32 3.71 -17.00
C ARG A 243 -3.84 3.42 -17.24
N SER A 244 -2.95 4.41 -17.12
CA SER A 244 -1.51 4.14 -17.25
C SER A 244 -0.96 3.23 -16.15
N TRP A 245 -1.62 3.15 -14.99
CA TRP A 245 -1.22 2.30 -13.88
C TRP A 245 -1.80 0.89 -13.96
N VAL A 246 -2.67 0.59 -14.93
CA VAL A 246 -3.21 -0.77 -15.10
C VAL A 246 -2.14 -1.65 -15.76
N PRO A 247 -1.72 -2.76 -15.13
CA PRO A 247 -0.79 -3.70 -15.74
C PRO A 247 -1.28 -4.22 -17.09
N TYR A 248 -0.38 -4.46 -18.04
CA TYR A 248 -0.71 -4.99 -19.38
C TYR A 248 -1.58 -6.25 -19.30
N GLU A 249 -1.29 -7.10 -18.31
CA GLU A 249 -1.99 -8.35 -18.10
C GLU A 249 -3.45 -8.16 -17.66
N ASP A 250 -3.82 -7.01 -17.11
CA ASP A 250 -5.17 -6.71 -16.60
C ASP A 250 -5.93 -5.67 -17.44
N GLN A 251 -5.31 -5.07 -18.45
CA GLN A 251 -5.95 -4.04 -19.30
C GLN A 251 -7.23 -4.52 -19.99
N HIS A 252 -7.35 -5.82 -20.26
CA HIS A 252 -8.55 -6.42 -20.84
C HIS A 252 -9.69 -6.60 -19.82
N ILE A 253 -9.38 -6.57 -18.53
CA ILE A 253 -10.33 -6.78 -17.43
C ILE A 253 -10.75 -5.45 -16.82
N ALA A 254 -9.84 -4.46 -16.78
CA ALA A 254 -10.06 -3.14 -16.17
C ALA A 254 -11.19 -2.28 -16.78
N VAL A 255 -11.86 -2.76 -17.84
CA VAL A 255 -13.06 -2.14 -18.43
C VAL A 255 -14.34 -2.60 -17.72
N VAL A 256 -14.25 -3.60 -16.84
CA VAL A 256 -15.37 -4.18 -16.09
C VAL A 256 -15.16 -3.92 -14.60
N ASP A 257 -16.21 -3.45 -13.94
CA ASP A 257 -16.34 -3.31 -12.48
C ASP A 257 -16.36 -4.71 -11.81
N ASP A 258 -15.27 -5.47 -11.97
CA ASP A 258 -15.07 -6.80 -11.38
C ASP A 258 -14.23 -6.65 -10.11
N ASP A 259 -14.90 -6.74 -8.96
CA ASP A 259 -14.31 -6.71 -7.62
C ASP A 259 -13.12 -7.68 -7.47
N LYS A 260 -13.08 -8.78 -8.22
CA LYS A 260 -11.97 -9.75 -8.15
C LYS A 260 -10.67 -9.22 -8.75
N VAL A 261 -10.72 -8.09 -9.45
CA VAL A 261 -9.57 -7.42 -10.06
C VAL A 261 -9.34 -6.04 -9.46
N SER A 262 -10.41 -5.27 -9.20
CA SER A 262 -10.31 -3.95 -8.57
C SER A 262 -10.05 -4.06 -7.07
N ASN A 263 -10.64 -5.02 -6.34
CA ASN A 263 -10.35 -5.24 -4.92
C ASN A 263 -10.21 -6.73 -4.58
N PRO A 264 -9.16 -7.42 -5.08
CA PRO A 264 -9.01 -8.85 -4.89
C PRO A 264 -8.99 -9.32 -3.43
N PRO A 265 -8.38 -8.59 -2.48
CA PRO A 265 -8.47 -8.92 -1.05
C PRO A 265 -9.84 -8.67 -0.41
N GLY A 266 -10.78 -7.99 -1.06
CA GLY A 266 -12.10 -7.67 -0.51
C GLY A 266 -12.10 -6.70 0.66
N VAL A 267 -10.98 -6.01 0.91
CA VAL A 267 -10.83 -5.10 2.05
C VAL A 267 -11.49 -3.77 1.74
N GLN A 268 -12.30 -3.25 2.65
CA GLN A 268 -12.85 -1.89 2.56
C GLN A 268 -12.60 -1.11 3.85
N VAL A 269 -11.62 -0.22 3.81
CA VAL A 269 -11.30 0.66 4.94
C VAL A 269 -12.17 1.91 4.88
N SER A 270 -12.96 2.15 5.92
CA SER A 270 -13.69 3.42 6.15
C SER A 270 -14.37 3.98 4.89
N GLY A 271 -15.28 3.21 4.29
CA GLY A 271 -16.06 3.68 3.12
C GLY A 271 -15.29 3.70 1.78
N GLY A 272 -14.21 2.93 1.66
CA GLY A 272 -13.44 2.76 0.41
C GLY A 272 -12.15 3.58 0.34
N ASN A 273 -11.72 4.15 1.46
CA ASN A 273 -10.42 4.80 1.64
C ASN A 273 -9.29 3.75 1.74
N HIS A 274 -8.08 4.18 2.07
CA HIS A 274 -6.89 3.38 2.24
C HIS A 274 -6.40 3.48 3.68
N LEU A 275 -5.73 2.44 4.19
CA LEU A 275 -4.96 2.54 5.44
C LEU A 275 -3.48 2.63 5.10
N GLN A 276 -2.86 3.77 5.39
CA GLN A 276 -1.42 3.96 5.22
C GLN A 276 -0.69 3.69 6.54
N LEU A 277 0.20 2.71 6.53
CA LEU A 277 1.12 2.44 7.64
C LEU A 277 2.43 3.20 7.44
N TYR A 278 2.93 3.82 8.49
CA TYR A 278 4.23 4.49 8.55
C TYR A 278 5.12 3.77 9.56
N ALA A 279 6.42 3.68 9.28
CA ALA A 279 7.37 3.05 10.20
C ALA A 279 8.57 3.96 10.49
N CYS A 280 9.02 3.91 11.74
CA CYS A 280 10.26 4.55 12.17
C CYS A 280 11.43 3.63 11.84
N SER A 281 12.41 4.11 11.07
CA SER A 281 13.61 3.33 10.72
C SER A 281 14.58 3.13 11.89
N LYS A 282 14.40 3.84 13.01
CA LYS A 282 15.26 3.76 14.20
C LYS A 282 14.64 2.90 15.30
N CYS A 283 13.38 3.19 15.64
CA CYS A 283 12.67 2.54 16.73
C CYS A 283 11.81 1.35 16.27
N TYR A 284 11.57 1.23 14.96
CA TYR A 284 10.70 0.21 14.36
C TYR A 284 9.27 0.16 14.91
N THR A 285 8.84 1.23 15.57
CA THR A 285 7.44 1.51 15.87
C THR A 285 6.71 1.95 14.61
N HIS A 286 5.42 1.67 14.53
CA HIS A 286 4.56 2.16 13.46
C HIS A 286 3.49 3.13 13.97
N THR A 287 2.91 3.86 13.02
CA THR A 287 1.66 4.60 13.17
C THR A 287 0.90 4.47 11.86
N ASP A 288 -0.36 4.85 11.83
CA ASP A 288 -1.22 4.64 10.69
C ASP A 288 -2.24 5.76 10.52
N LEU A 289 -2.75 5.89 9.30
CA LEU A 289 -3.65 6.95 8.90
C LEU A 289 -4.58 6.47 7.80
N ILE A 290 -5.88 6.74 7.93
CA ILE A 290 -6.83 6.56 6.82
C ILE A 290 -6.57 7.65 5.79
N GLN A 291 -6.47 7.28 4.52
CA GLN A 291 -6.17 8.16 3.38
C GLN A 291 -7.09 7.95 2.19
#